data_AF-U6M8X3-F1
#
_entry.id   AF-U6M8X3-F1
#
_cell.length_a   1.000
_cell.length_b   1.000
_cell.length_c   1.000
_cell.angle_alpha   90.00
_cell.angle_beta   90.00
_cell.angle_gamma   90.00
#
_symmetry.space_group_name_H-M   'P 1'
#
loop_
_entity.id
_entity.type
_entity.pdbx_description
1 polymer ?
#
loop_
_entity_poly.entity_id
_entity_poly.type
_entity_poly.pdbx_seq_one_letter_code
_entity_poly.pdbx_strand_id
1 'polypeptide(L)'
;MENWNRKWRTLWCWSNVYLGWKVAQARSRALPQDKQAAYWEQRHEHFANLVWDNIKELKGWWVKVGQFLSTRSDLLPQQYIHHLIKLQDMMPTTPYAVIEKTLQTELGDLSQIFSRIEEKPLASASIGQVHRAWLTDGTAVVVKVQHADVESLLMHDMANLKQLSWAFGMLEQGMNFAPILEEWQKAASKELDFRFEYAHQTRAYDAAQRSGIGVVIPKCYPNLVTKSVMVMEFIDGFKVTDVAKLD
;
A
#
# COMPACT_ATOMS: atom_id res chain seq x y z
N MET A 1 -1.50 -8.57 14.79
CA MET A 1 -2.15 -7.57 15.66
C MET A 1 -3.64 -7.83 15.59
N GLU A 2 -4.32 -8.01 16.73
CA GLU A 2 -5.77 -8.21 16.76
C GLU A 2 -6.53 -6.99 16.22
N ASN A 3 -7.65 -7.24 15.53
CA ASN A 3 -8.51 -6.22 14.93
C ASN A 3 -8.97 -5.14 15.93
N TRP A 4 -9.21 -5.56 17.19
CA TRP A 4 -9.60 -4.66 18.28
C TRP A 4 -8.53 -3.59 18.56
N ASN A 5 -7.25 -3.99 18.54
CA ASN A 5 -6.13 -3.09 18.80
C ASN A 5 -5.95 -2.05 17.67
N ARG A 6 -6.19 -2.46 16.41
CA ARG A 6 -6.13 -1.56 15.24
C ARG A 6 -7.14 -0.42 15.31
N LYS A 7 -8.39 -0.74 15.66
CA LYS A 7 -9.46 0.25 15.78
C LYS A 7 -9.10 1.33 16.80
N TRP A 8 -8.71 0.91 18.02
CA TRP A 8 -8.35 1.83 19.09
C TRP A 8 -7.12 2.66 18.75
N ARG A 9 -6.11 2.07 18.12
CA ARG A 9 -4.93 2.82 17.66
C ARG A 9 -5.29 3.88 16.62
N THR A 10 -6.13 3.52 15.66
CA THR A 10 -6.61 4.43 14.62
C THR A 10 -7.40 5.58 15.25
N LEU A 11 -8.39 5.27 16.10
CA LEU A 11 -9.16 6.27 16.85
C LEU A 11 -8.25 7.19 17.68
N TRP A 12 -7.34 6.62 18.45
CA TRP A 12 -6.40 7.36 19.30
C TRP A 12 -5.52 8.30 18.48
N CYS A 13 -4.90 7.83 17.39
CA CYS A 13 -4.04 8.63 16.53
C CYS A 13 -4.82 9.82 15.95
N TRP A 14 -5.96 9.57 15.31
CA TRP A 14 -6.75 10.63 14.68
C TRP A 14 -7.34 11.61 15.69
N SER A 15 -7.71 11.14 16.88
CA SER A 15 -8.19 12.01 17.96
C SER A 15 -7.07 12.91 18.49
N ASN A 16 -5.85 12.39 18.68
CA ASN A 16 -4.70 13.18 19.13
C ASN A 16 -4.26 14.20 18.08
N VAL A 17 -4.23 13.82 16.80
CA VAL A 17 -3.94 14.75 15.70
C VAL A 17 -4.99 15.86 15.66
N TYR A 18 -6.28 15.51 15.73
CA TYR A 18 -7.36 16.49 15.69
C TYR A 18 -7.36 17.45 16.88
N LEU A 19 -7.38 16.92 18.11
CA LEU A 19 -7.38 17.75 19.33
C LEU A 19 -6.11 18.59 19.40
N GLY A 20 -4.96 17.99 19.09
CA GLY A 20 -3.68 18.67 19.03
C GLY A 20 -3.67 19.79 17.99
N TRP A 21 -4.32 19.59 16.85
CA TRP A 21 -4.45 20.61 15.80
C TRP A 21 -5.37 21.75 16.22
N LYS A 22 -6.51 21.47 16.86
CA LYS A 22 -7.41 22.52 17.39
C LYS A 22 -6.71 23.37 18.46
N VAL A 23 -5.96 22.73 19.36
CA VAL A 23 -5.13 23.44 20.36
C VAL A 23 -4.04 24.28 19.68
N ALA A 24 -3.38 23.73 18.65
CA ALA A 24 -2.37 24.47 17.89
C ALA A 24 -2.96 25.68 17.16
N GLN A 25 -4.14 25.53 16.55
CA GLN A 25 -4.85 26.61 15.88
C GLN A 25 -5.19 27.75 16.86
N ALA A 26 -5.72 27.42 18.04
CA ALA A 26 -6.02 28.40 19.07
C ALA A 26 -4.75 29.14 19.54
N ARG A 27 -3.66 28.41 19.78
CA ARG A 27 -2.37 28.99 20.21
C ARG A 27 -1.73 29.84 19.12
N SER A 28 -1.78 29.42 17.86
CA SER A 28 -1.24 30.18 16.73
C SER A 28 -1.89 31.56 16.60
N ARG A 29 -3.19 31.68 16.86
CA ARG A 29 -3.91 32.96 16.80
C ARG A 29 -3.43 33.95 17.87
N ALA A 30 -2.89 33.46 18.98
CA ALA A 30 -2.33 34.29 20.04
C ALA A 30 -0.84 34.65 19.82
N LEU A 31 -0.17 34.05 18.82
CA LEU A 31 1.24 34.29 18.54
C LEU A 31 1.44 35.46 17.55
N PRO A 32 2.52 36.24 17.71
CA PRO A 32 2.98 37.20 16.70
C PRO A 32 3.15 36.57 15.32
N GLN A 33 2.80 37.29 14.25
CA GLN A 33 2.72 36.77 12.88
C GLN A 33 4.06 36.19 12.39
N ASP A 34 5.18 36.80 12.76
CA ASP A 34 6.55 36.37 12.46
C ASP A 34 6.91 35.01 13.07
N LYS A 35 6.24 34.62 14.17
CA LYS A 35 6.47 33.34 14.87
C LYS A 35 5.49 32.24 14.47
N GLN A 36 4.40 32.57 13.76
CA GLN A 36 3.37 31.59 13.40
C GLN A 36 3.89 30.53 12.44
N ALA A 37 4.70 30.91 11.45
CA ALA A 37 5.25 29.96 10.48
C ALA A 37 6.11 28.89 11.15
N ALA A 38 7.10 29.31 11.96
CA ALA A 38 7.97 28.39 12.71
C ALA A 38 7.18 27.51 13.70
N TYR A 39 6.13 28.07 14.33
CA TYR A 39 5.24 27.30 15.19
C TYR A 39 4.51 26.21 14.41
N TRP A 40 3.95 26.53 13.23
CA TRP A 40 3.26 25.54 12.40
C TRP A 40 4.20 24.48 11.86
N GLU A 41 5.43 24.81 11.47
CA GLU A 41 6.44 23.83 11.06
C GLU A 41 6.68 22.80 12.18
N GLN A 42 6.89 23.25 13.41
CA GLN A 42 7.09 22.35 14.56
C GLN A 42 5.86 21.48 14.83
N ARG A 43 4.65 22.05 14.71
CA ARG A 43 3.40 21.29 14.91
C ARG A 43 3.16 20.28 13.80
N HIS A 44 3.41 20.63 12.55
CA HIS A 44 3.33 19.71 11.42
C HIS A 44 4.33 18.58 11.57
N GLU A 45 5.57 18.85 12.00
CA GLU A 45 6.56 17.82 12.29
C GLU A 45 6.07 16.83 13.37
N HIS A 46 5.50 17.36 14.46
CA HIS A 46 4.94 16.52 15.53
C HIS A 46 3.79 15.63 15.03
N PHE A 47 2.83 16.18 14.29
CA PHE A 47 1.71 15.39 13.76
C PHE A 47 2.15 14.41 12.67
N ALA A 48 3.10 14.79 11.82
CA ALA A 48 3.67 13.92 10.80
C ALA A 48 4.30 12.67 11.43
N ASN A 49 5.06 12.85 12.52
CA ASN A 49 5.62 11.72 13.29
C ASN A 49 4.52 10.80 13.87
N LEU A 50 3.45 11.36 14.45
CA LEU A 50 2.33 10.55 14.96
C LEU A 50 1.64 9.74 13.86
N VAL A 51 1.36 10.37 12.71
CA VAL A 51 0.74 9.71 11.55
C VAL A 51 1.66 8.61 11.01
N TRP A 52 2.95 8.89 10.90
CA TRP A 52 3.98 7.94 10.46
C TRP A 52 4.06 6.72 11.38
N ASP A 53 4.16 6.93 12.70
CA ASP A 53 4.20 5.84 13.68
C ASP A 53 2.92 5.02 13.68
N ASN A 54 1.77 5.64 13.41
CA ASN A 54 0.52 4.92 13.27
C ASN A 54 0.51 4.04 12.02
N ILE A 55 0.90 4.57 10.86
CA ILE A 55 0.94 3.83 9.60
C ILE A 55 1.92 2.64 9.67
N LYS A 56 3.10 2.84 10.26
CA LYS A 56 4.10 1.75 10.42
C LYS A 56 3.57 0.55 11.18
N GLU A 57 2.80 0.80 12.25
CA GLU A 57 2.23 -0.28 13.05
C GLU A 57 1.01 -0.91 12.36
N LEU A 58 0.18 -0.11 11.69
CA LEU A 58 -0.98 -0.62 10.98
C LEU A 58 -0.58 -1.46 9.75
N LYS A 59 0.51 -1.11 9.04
CA LYS A 59 0.99 -1.83 7.86
C LYS A 59 -0.09 -1.96 6.77
N GLY A 60 0.14 -2.83 5.78
CA GLY A 60 -0.86 -3.21 4.78
C GLY A 60 -1.32 -2.02 3.94
N TRP A 61 -2.62 -1.83 3.84
CA TRP A 61 -3.21 -0.73 3.08
C TRP A 61 -2.77 0.66 3.52
N TRP A 62 -2.53 0.90 4.80
CA TRP A 62 -2.07 2.20 5.29
C TRP A 62 -0.71 2.59 4.74
N VAL A 63 0.16 1.59 4.48
CA VAL A 63 1.45 1.81 3.81
C VAL A 63 1.20 2.31 2.38
N LYS A 64 0.25 1.70 1.66
CA LYS A 64 -0.11 2.13 0.30
C LYS A 64 -0.73 3.53 0.26
N VAL A 65 -1.60 3.85 1.23
CA VAL A 65 -2.14 5.21 1.39
C VAL A 65 -1.02 6.21 1.63
N GLY A 66 -0.09 5.91 2.54
CA GLY A 66 1.03 6.80 2.81
C GLY A 66 1.99 6.94 1.62
N GLN A 67 2.25 5.86 0.87
CA GLN A 67 3.00 5.91 -0.39
C GLN A 67 2.31 6.83 -1.40
N PHE A 68 1.00 6.72 -1.59
CA PHE A 68 0.24 7.62 -2.46
C PHE A 68 0.29 9.08 -1.97
N LEU A 69 0.09 9.32 -0.68
CA LEU A 69 0.15 10.67 -0.12
C LEU A 69 1.56 11.28 -0.19
N SER A 70 2.61 10.47 -0.14
CA SER A 70 3.99 10.93 -0.28
C SER A 70 4.30 11.53 -1.66
N THR A 71 3.51 11.20 -2.69
CA THR A 71 3.68 11.77 -4.04
C THR A 71 2.83 13.03 -4.28
N ARG A 72 2.03 13.44 -3.29
CA ARG A 72 1.05 14.55 -3.38
C ARG A 72 1.50 15.75 -2.56
N SER A 73 2.53 16.43 -3.03
CA SER A 73 3.06 17.64 -2.38
C SER A 73 2.09 18.82 -2.36
N ASP A 74 1.04 18.75 -3.17
CA ASP A 74 -0.07 19.71 -3.20
C ASP A 74 -1.08 19.51 -2.06
N LEU A 75 -1.11 18.33 -1.43
CA LEU A 75 -2.10 17.98 -0.41
C LEU A 75 -1.58 18.07 1.03
N LEU A 76 -0.28 17.91 1.24
CA LEU A 76 0.31 17.78 2.57
C LEU A 76 1.52 18.71 2.77
N PRO A 77 1.70 19.27 3.98
CA PRO A 77 2.93 19.95 4.35
C PRO A 77 4.15 19.04 4.20
N GLN A 78 5.30 19.63 3.89
CA GLN A 78 6.55 18.92 3.58
C GLN A 78 6.98 17.93 4.67
N GLN A 79 6.69 18.23 5.94
CA GLN A 79 6.98 17.37 7.08
C GLN A 79 6.33 15.98 6.93
N TYR A 80 5.07 15.92 6.49
CA TYR A 80 4.39 14.64 6.25
C TYR A 80 5.04 13.87 5.11
N ILE A 81 5.36 14.55 4.00
CA ILE A 81 5.99 13.95 2.83
C ILE A 81 7.33 13.31 3.20
N HIS A 82 8.17 14.03 3.96
CA HIS A 82 9.47 13.54 4.42
C HIS A 82 9.38 12.26 5.25
N HIS A 83 8.32 12.06 6.01
CA HIS A 83 8.12 10.81 6.73
C HIS A 83 7.51 9.73 5.85
N LEU A 84 6.45 10.05 5.10
CA LEU A 84 5.72 9.08 4.30
C LEU A 84 6.54 8.51 3.14
N ILE A 85 7.52 9.24 2.59
CA ILE A 85 8.38 8.72 1.52
C ILE A 85 9.20 7.49 1.95
N LYS A 86 9.52 7.38 3.25
CA LYS A 86 10.20 6.23 3.84
C LYS A 86 9.36 4.94 3.77
N LEU A 87 8.05 5.05 3.53
CA LEU A 87 7.17 3.89 3.33
C LEU A 87 7.46 3.14 2.02
N GLN A 88 8.14 3.77 1.07
CA GLN A 88 8.49 3.12 -0.20
C GLN A 88 9.48 1.95 0.03
N ASP A 89 10.32 2.06 1.05
CA ASP A 89 11.34 1.05 1.39
C ASP A 89 10.86 0.05 2.46
N MET A 90 9.72 0.32 3.11
CA MET A 90 9.19 -0.45 4.23
C MET A 90 8.13 -1.46 3.76
N MET A 91 8.58 -2.63 3.31
CA MET A 91 7.68 -3.68 2.85
C MET A 91 7.69 -4.87 3.82
N PRO A 92 6.53 -5.25 4.41
CA PRO A 92 6.49 -6.35 5.37
C PRO A 92 6.78 -7.68 4.67
N THR A 93 7.60 -8.54 5.26
CA THR A 93 7.74 -9.92 4.77
C THR A 93 6.89 -10.88 5.58
N THR A 94 6.07 -11.66 4.90
CA THR A 94 5.31 -12.77 5.50
C THR A 94 6.15 -14.05 5.41
N PRO A 95 6.13 -14.93 6.43
CA PRO A 95 6.84 -16.20 6.37
C PRO A 95 6.35 -17.05 5.20
N TYR A 96 7.27 -17.72 4.49
CA TYR A 96 6.93 -18.49 3.30
C TYR A 96 5.87 -19.56 3.56
N ALA A 97 5.87 -20.24 4.71
CA ALA A 97 4.84 -21.21 5.06
C ALA A 97 3.40 -20.66 5.01
N VAL A 98 3.22 -19.36 5.30
CA VAL A 98 1.91 -18.70 5.18
C VAL A 98 1.58 -18.39 3.72
N ILE A 99 2.58 -17.96 2.94
CA ILE A 99 2.45 -17.73 1.49
C ILE A 99 2.10 -19.01 0.75
N GLU A 100 2.80 -20.11 1.05
CA GLU A 100 2.57 -21.42 0.48
C GLU A 100 1.14 -21.89 0.74
N LYS A 101 0.61 -21.66 1.94
CA LYS A 101 -0.79 -21.97 2.25
C LYS A 101 -1.78 -21.17 1.40
N THR A 102 -1.54 -19.87 1.19
CA THR A 102 -2.37 -19.05 0.29
C THR A 102 -2.29 -19.57 -1.15
N LEU A 103 -1.09 -19.90 -1.62
CA LEU A 103 -0.87 -20.49 -2.94
C LEU A 103 -1.64 -21.80 -3.11
N GLN A 104 -1.55 -22.72 -2.16
CA GLN A 104 -2.27 -24.01 -2.19
C GLN A 104 -3.79 -23.82 -2.19
N THR A 105 -4.28 -22.83 -1.44
CA THR A 105 -5.72 -22.53 -1.37
C THR A 105 -6.26 -22.02 -2.71
N GLU A 106 -5.47 -21.20 -3.41
CA GLU A 106 -5.89 -20.51 -4.64
C GLU A 106 -5.62 -21.34 -5.91
N LEU A 107 -4.52 -22.09 -5.94
CA LEU A 107 -4.06 -22.82 -7.12
C LEU A 107 -4.18 -24.35 -6.99
N GLY A 108 -4.45 -24.88 -5.79
CA GLY A 108 -4.48 -26.31 -5.53
C GLY A 108 -3.09 -26.93 -5.32
N ASP A 109 -2.85 -28.10 -5.90
CA ASP A 109 -1.57 -28.81 -5.75
C ASP A 109 -0.45 -28.10 -6.52
N LEU A 110 0.41 -27.41 -5.77
CA LEU A 110 1.52 -26.63 -6.33
C LEU A 110 2.53 -27.50 -7.07
N SER A 111 2.68 -28.78 -6.71
CA SER A 111 3.64 -29.69 -7.35
C SER A 111 3.28 -30.01 -8.81
N GLN A 112 2.02 -29.87 -9.19
CA GLN A 112 1.55 -30.03 -10.57
C GLN A 112 1.83 -28.78 -11.43
N ILE A 113 2.07 -27.63 -10.79
CA ILE A 113 2.18 -26.33 -11.44
C ILE A 113 3.63 -25.86 -11.48
N PHE A 114 4.32 -25.96 -10.34
CA PHE A 114 5.67 -25.47 -10.14
C PHE A 114 6.63 -26.62 -9.85
N SER A 115 7.77 -26.64 -10.56
CA SER A 115 8.90 -27.51 -10.22
C SER A 115 9.66 -26.99 -9.00
N ARG A 116 9.67 -25.67 -8.79
CA ARG A 116 10.31 -25.02 -7.65
C ARG A 116 9.73 -23.62 -7.42
N ILE A 117 9.58 -23.24 -6.16
CA ILE A 117 9.33 -21.85 -5.74
C ILE A 117 10.45 -21.45 -4.77
N GLU A 118 11.02 -20.26 -4.94
CA GLU A 118 12.00 -19.73 -3.99
C GLU A 118 11.31 -19.19 -2.76
N GLU A 119 11.65 -19.74 -1.58
CA GLU A 119 11.09 -19.31 -0.31
C GLU A 119 11.43 -17.85 0.02
N LYS A 120 12.64 -17.42 -0.37
CA LYS A 120 13.07 -16.03 -0.21
C LYS A 120 12.37 -15.17 -1.26
N PRO A 121 11.59 -14.16 -0.87
CA PRO A 121 10.93 -13.28 -1.83
C PRO A 121 11.97 -12.44 -2.60
N LEU A 122 11.72 -12.24 -3.90
CA LEU A 122 12.43 -11.26 -4.73
C LEU A 122 12.12 -9.84 -4.27
N ALA A 123 10.86 -9.60 -3.95
CA ALA A 123 10.37 -8.32 -3.46
C ALA A 123 9.18 -8.54 -2.53
N SER A 124 8.94 -7.58 -1.66
CA SER A 124 7.68 -7.46 -0.94
C SER A 124 6.99 -6.17 -1.33
N ALA A 125 5.68 -6.15 -1.26
CA ALA A 125 4.81 -5.03 -1.55
C ALA A 125 3.81 -4.81 -0.40
N SER A 126 3.04 -3.73 -0.49
CA SER A 126 2.10 -3.31 0.56
C SER A 126 1.05 -4.37 0.90
N ILE A 127 0.58 -5.13 -0.10
CA ILE A 127 -0.50 -6.13 0.07
C ILE A 127 -0.09 -7.57 -0.27
N GLY A 128 1.16 -7.79 -0.68
CA GLY A 128 1.63 -9.12 -1.05
C GLY A 128 3.14 -9.22 -1.19
N GLN A 129 3.61 -10.40 -1.58
CA GLN A 129 5.00 -10.72 -1.84
C GLN A 129 5.17 -11.28 -3.24
N VAL A 130 6.41 -11.19 -3.73
CA VAL A 130 6.79 -11.60 -5.06
C VAL A 130 7.90 -12.63 -4.92
N HIS A 131 7.64 -13.84 -5.40
CA HIS A 131 8.57 -14.97 -5.36
C HIS A 131 9.00 -15.35 -6.77
N ARG A 132 10.24 -15.77 -6.91
CA ARG A 132 10.69 -16.45 -8.14
C ARG A 132 10.22 -17.89 -8.10
N ALA A 133 9.79 -18.41 -9.23
CA ALA A 133 9.44 -19.82 -9.36
C ALA A 133 9.76 -20.34 -10.76
N TRP A 134 9.63 -21.65 -10.92
CA TRP A 134 9.75 -22.35 -12.18
C TRP A 134 8.53 -23.24 -12.35
N LEU A 135 7.89 -23.17 -13.52
CA LEU A 135 6.84 -24.10 -13.88
C LEU A 135 7.39 -25.52 -14.04
N THR A 136 6.52 -26.51 -14.12
CA THR A 136 6.92 -27.92 -14.33
C THR A 136 7.65 -28.16 -15.66
N ASP A 137 7.44 -27.31 -16.66
CA ASP A 137 8.18 -27.31 -17.92
C ASP A 137 9.55 -26.59 -17.87
N GLY A 138 9.92 -26.04 -16.71
CA GLY A 138 11.16 -25.31 -16.49
C GLY A 138 11.10 -23.81 -16.80
N THR A 139 9.97 -23.29 -17.26
CA THR A 139 9.82 -21.86 -17.54
C THR A 139 9.94 -21.03 -16.25
N ALA A 140 10.84 -20.05 -16.24
CA ALA A 140 11.02 -19.16 -15.11
C ALA A 140 9.88 -18.13 -15.03
N VAL A 141 9.28 -18.00 -13.86
CA VAL A 141 8.14 -17.12 -13.59
C VAL A 141 8.30 -16.37 -12.28
N VAL A 142 7.48 -15.34 -12.14
CA VAL A 142 7.27 -14.57 -10.92
C VAL A 142 5.87 -14.88 -10.41
N VAL A 143 5.78 -15.21 -9.12
CA VAL A 143 4.53 -15.49 -8.42
C VAL A 143 4.29 -14.37 -7.42
N LYS A 144 3.28 -13.55 -7.70
CA LYS A 144 2.79 -12.51 -6.79
C LYS A 144 1.66 -13.09 -5.94
N VAL A 145 1.78 -13.02 -4.62
CA VAL A 145 0.85 -13.61 -3.66
C VAL A 145 0.46 -12.58 -2.62
N GLN A 146 -0.83 -12.42 -2.34
CA GLN A 146 -1.27 -11.53 -1.27
C GLN A 146 -0.85 -12.04 0.11
N HIS A 147 -0.55 -11.11 1.03
CA HIS A 147 -0.35 -11.46 2.43
C HIS A 147 -1.64 -12.05 3.00
N ALA A 148 -1.54 -13.05 3.88
CA ALA A 148 -2.70 -13.55 4.60
C ALA A 148 -3.42 -12.41 5.35
N ASP A 149 -4.75 -12.51 5.42
CA ASP A 149 -5.63 -11.56 6.12
C ASP A 149 -5.61 -10.11 5.60
N VAL A 150 -4.93 -9.80 4.50
CA VAL A 150 -4.84 -8.42 4.00
C VAL A 150 -6.21 -7.83 3.66
N GLU A 151 -7.11 -8.66 3.11
CA GLU A 151 -8.49 -8.26 2.80
C GLU A 151 -9.29 -7.96 4.07
N SER A 152 -9.26 -8.85 5.07
CA SER A 152 -10.05 -8.67 6.29
C SER A 152 -9.57 -7.47 7.09
N LEU A 153 -8.24 -7.26 7.16
CA LEU A 153 -7.62 -6.09 7.76
C LEU A 153 -8.05 -4.80 7.06
N LEU A 154 -8.03 -4.79 5.73
CA LEU A 154 -8.45 -3.64 4.94
C LEU A 154 -9.94 -3.34 5.13
N MET A 155 -10.81 -4.35 5.09
CA MET A 155 -12.24 -4.15 5.33
C MET A 155 -12.51 -3.53 6.70
N HIS A 156 -11.81 -3.99 7.75
CA HIS A 156 -11.92 -3.41 9.08
C HIS A 156 -11.40 -1.96 9.13
N ASP A 157 -10.26 -1.69 8.49
CA ASP A 157 -9.69 -0.34 8.46
C ASP A 157 -10.61 0.64 7.73
N MET A 158 -11.24 0.22 6.62
CA MET A 158 -12.23 1.03 5.90
C MET A 158 -13.49 1.30 6.74
N ALA A 159 -13.99 0.28 7.45
CA ALA A 159 -15.14 0.46 8.33
C ALA A 159 -14.83 1.46 9.47
N ASN A 160 -13.64 1.37 10.06
CA ASN A 160 -13.18 2.30 11.09
C ASN A 160 -13.05 3.74 10.55
N LEU A 161 -12.51 3.90 9.34
CA LEU A 161 -12.40 5.21 8.68
C LEU A 161 -13.76 5.86 8.41
N LYS A 162 -14.74 5.08 7.95
CA LYS A 162 -16.11 5.59 7.76
C LYS A 162 -16.71 6.10 9.06
N GLN A 163 -16.56 5.34 10.16
CA GLN A 163 -17.04 5.76 11.47
C GLN A 163 -16.36 7.06 11.93
N LEU A 164 -15.05 7.18 11.74
CA LEU A 164 -14.28 8.39 12.05
C LEU A 164 -14.73 9.58 11.22
N SER A 165 -14.88 9.43 9.91
CA SER A 165 -15.32 10.53 9.03
C SER A 165 -16.72 11.02 9.40
N TRP A 166 -17.63 10.12 9.76
CA TRP A 166 -18.95 10.52 10.22
C TRP A 166 -18.87 11.33 11.53
N ALA A 167 -18.05 10.88 12.49
CA ALA A 167 -17.83 11.61 13.74
C ALA A 167 -17.22 13.01 13.52
N PHE A 168 -16.22 13.12 12.65
CA PHE A 168 -15.62 14.42 12.31
C PHE A 168 -16.59 15.35 11.58
N GLY A 169 -17.42 14.82 10.69
CA GLY A 169 -18.43 15.61 9.98
C GLY A 169 -19.49 16.23 10.91
N MET A 170 -19.73 15.63 12.08
CA MET A 170 -20.58 16.23 13.12
C MET A 170 -19.87 17.33 13.92
N LEU A 171 -18.55 17.23 14.09
CA LEU A 171 -17.76 18.17 14.89
C LEU A 171 -17.34 19.43 14.12
N GLU A 172 -17.11 19.31 12.82
CA GLU A 172 -16.56 20.38 11.99
C GLU A 172 -17.39 20.54 10.72
N GLN A 173 -18.24 21.58 10.70
CA GLN A 173 -19.04 21.91 9.52
C GLN A 173 -18.11 22.26 8.34
N GLY A 174 -18.14 21.45 7.28
CA GLY A 174 -17.33 21.63 6.07
C GLY A 174 -16.27 20.55 5.83
N MET A 175 -15.97 19.69 6.80
CA MET A 175 -15.04 18.56 6.63
C MET A 175 -15.80 17.24 6.42
N ASN A 176 -16.39 17.06 5.24
CA ASN A 176 -16.96 15.78 4.84
C ASN A 176 -15.94 14.97 4.02
N PHE A 177 -15.26 14.03 4.69
CA PHE A 177 -14.32 13.11 4.04
C PHE A 177 -14.99 11.87 3.43
N ALA A 178 -16.31 11.70 3.55
CA ALA A 178 -17.01 10.52 3.06
C ALA A 178 -16.78 10.25 1.55
N PRO A 179 -16.83 11.26 0.64
CA PRO A 179 -16.58 11.02 -0.78
C PRO A 179 -15.14 10.53 -1.05
N ILE A 180 -14.15 11.07 -0.33
CA ILE A 180 -12.75 10.65 -0.44
C ILE A 180 -12.59 9.21 0.04
N LEU A 181 -13.22 8.87 1.17
CA LEU A 181 -13.19 7.52 1.71
C LEU A 181 -13.89 6.49 0.81
N GLU A 182 -14.97 6.88 0.13
CA GLU A 182 -15.63 6.02 -0.86
C GLU A 182 -14.72 5.71 -2.05
N GLU A 183 -14.05 6.73 -2.60
CA GLU A 183 -13.09 6.52 -3.68
C GLU A 183 -11.89 5.68 -3.22
N TRP A 184 -11.40 5.88 -2.01
CA TRP A 184 -10.35 5.05 -1.42
C TRP A 184 -10.82 3.62 -1.22
N GLN A 185 -12.05 3.40 -0.76
CA GLN A 185 -12.61 2.06 -0.63
C GLN A 185 -12.71 1.36 -2.00
N LYS A 186 -13.18 2.07 -3.04
CA LYS A 186 -13.24 1.53 -4.40
C LYS A 186 -11.85 1.16 -4.92
N ALA A 187 -10.87 2.04 -4.72
CA ALA A 187 -9.47 1.78 -5.09
C ALA A 187 -8.90 0.58 -4.33
N ALA A 188 -9.18 0.49 -3.02
CA ALA A 188 -8.73 -0.59 -2.16
C ALA A 188 -9.32 -1.95 -2.57
N SER A 189 -10.62 -1.99 -2.89
CA SER A 189 -11.26 -3.22 -3.37
C SER A 189 -10.69 -3.72 -4.69
N LYS A 190 -10.29 -2.82 -5.60
CA LYS A 190 -9.59 -3.20 -6.84
C LYS A 190 -8.20 -3.73 -6.56
N GLU A 191 -7.49 -3.13 -5.61
CA GLU A 191 -6.15 -3.55 -5.22
C GLU A 191 -6.12 -4.97 -4.62
N LEU A 192 -7.17 -5.35 -3.89
CA LEU A 192 -7.33 -6.70 -3.30
C LEU A 192 -7.70 -7.79 -4.31
N ASP A 193 -7.85 -7.48 -5.58
CA ASP A 193 -8.20 -8.46 -6.59
C ASP A 193 -7.24 -8.36 -7.77
N PHE A 194 -6.24 -9.24 -7.78
CA PHE A 194 -5.21 -9.28 -8.81
C PHE A 194 -5.76 -9.56 -10.21
N ARG A 195 -7.03 -9.95 -10.37
CA ARG A 195 -7.67 -10.04 -11.69
C ARG A 195 -7.81 -8.66 -12.35
N PHE A 196 -7.97 -7.58 -11.58
CA PHE A 196 -7.95 -6.23 -12.13
C PHE A 196 -6.54 -5.87 -12.63
N GLU A 197 -5.51 -6.14 -11.83
CA GLU A 197 -4.12 -5.92 -12.21
C GLU A 197 -3.76 -6.72 -13.47
N TYR A 198 -4.14 -8.00 -13.51
CA TYR A 198 -4.00 -8.85 -14.69
C TYR A 198 -4.67 -8.25 -15.94
N ALA A 199 -5.90 -7.76 -15.83
CA ALA A 199 -6.60 -7.16 -16.96
C ALA A 199 -5.90 -5.90 -17.47
N HIS A 200 -5.38 -5.06 -16.56
CA HIS A 200 -4.62 -3.86 -16.93
C HIS A 200 -3.27 -4.21 -17.55
N GLN A 201 -2.53 -5.16 -16.98
CA GLN A 201 -1.23 -5.59 -17.48
C GLN A 201 -1.35 -6.29 -18.84
N THR A 202 -2.38 -7.10 -19.06
CA THR A 202 -2.63 -7.73 -20.36
C THR A 202 -2.87 -6.70 -21.46
N ARG A 203 -3.65 -5.65 -21.18
CA ARG A 203 -3.84 -4.54 -22.12
C ARG A 203 -2.54 -3.78 -22.39
N ALA A 204 -1.73 -3.55 -21.35
CA ALA A 204 -0.44 -2.90 -21.48
C ALA A 204 0.54 -3.74 -22.30
N TYR A 205 0.54 -5.07 -22.09
CA TYR A 205 1.32 -6.04 -22.87
C TYR A 205 0.97 -5.95 -24.36
N ASP A 206 -0.33 -6.04 -24.68
CA ASP A 206 -0.80 -5.96 -26.07
C ASP A 206 -0.46 -4.62 -26.74
N ALA A 207 -0.57 -3.52 -26.00
CA ALA A 207 -0.22 -2.19 -26.49
C ALA A 207 1.28 -2.05 -26.74
N ALA A 208 2.11 -2.51 -25.81
CA ALA A 208 3.56 -2.46 -25.92
C ALA A 208 4.05 -3.21 -27.18
N GLN A 209 3.53 -4.43 -27.40
CA GLN A 209 3.87 -5.25 -28.57
C GLN A 209 3.54 -4.56 -29.91
N ARG A 210 2.51 -3.72 -29.95
CA ARG A 210 2.07 -2.99 -31.16
C ARG A 210 2.75 -1.64 -31.34
N SER A 211 3.34 -1.09 -30.28
CA SER A 211 3.80 0.31 -30.27
C SER A 211 5.19 0.52 -30.87
N GLY A 212 6.03 -0.52 -30.94
CA GLY A 212 7.42 -0.41 -31.39
C GLY A 212 8.35 0.32 -30.42
N ILE A 213 7.89 0.65 -29.20
CA ILE A 213 8.74 1.23 -28.15
C ILE A 213 9.58 0.13 -27.49
N GLY A 214 10.80 0.45 -27.05
CA GLY A 214 11.69 -0.48 -26.36
C GLY A 214 11.27 -0.78 -24.91
N VAL A 215 10.02 -1.17 -24.68
CA VAL A 215 9.48 -1.53 -23.37
C VAL A 215 9.00 -2.97 -23.41
N VAL A 216 9.48 -3.76 -22.44
CA VAL A 216 9.02 -5.14 -22.23
C VAL A 216 8.05 -5.16 -21.06
N ILE A 217 6.84 -5.65 -21.30
CA ILE A 217 5.85 -5.94 -20.25
C ILE A 217 5.85 -7.46 -20.06
N PRO A 218 5.93 -7.99 -18.83
CA PRO A 218 5.90 -9.43 -18.61
C PRO A 218 4.57 -10.04 -19.01
N LYS A 219 4.61 -11.17 -19.72
CA LYS A 219 3.40 -11.93 -20.04
C LYS A 219 2.80 -12.56 -18.77
N CYS A 220 1.49 -12.43 -18.59
CA CYS A 220 0.76 -13.10 -17.51
C CYS A 220 0.32 -14.51 -17.92
N TYR A 221 0.19 -15.44 -16.96
CA TYR A 221 -0.31 -16.80 -17.19
C TYR A 221 -1.78 -16.89 -16.76
N PRO A 222 -2.76 -16.81 -17.67
CA PRO A 222 -4.18 -16.60 -17.32
C PRO A 222 -4.77 -17.66 -16.40
N ASN A 223 -4.35 -18.92 -16.58
CA ASN A 223 -4.82 -20.06 -15.77
C ASN A 223 -4.24 -20.06 -14.35
N LEU A 224 -3.28 -19.19 -14.06
CA LEU A 224 -2.60 -19.03 -12.77
C LEU A 224 -2.83 -17.62 -12.20
N VAL A 225 -3.98 -17.02 -12.54
CA VAL A 225 -4.44 -15.75 -11.97
C VAL A 225 -5.72 -16.01 -11.20
N THR A 226 -5.70 -15.62 -9.93
CA THR A 226 -6.86 -15.62 -9.05
C THR A 226 -7.02 -14.25 -8.41
N LYS A 227 -7.91 -14.13 -7.42
CA LYS A 227 -8.05 -12.89 -6.65
C LYS A 227 -6.77 -12.57 -5.88
N SER A 228 -6.12 -13.59 -5.32
CA SER A 228 -5.01 -13.44 -4.35
C SER A 228 -3.64 -13.84 -4.92
N VAL A 229 -3.61 -14.45 -6.11
CA VAL A 229 -2.38 -14.92 -6.77
C VAL A 229 -2.33 -14.46 -8.22
N MET A 230 -1.15 -14.03 -8.68
CA MET A 230 -0.90 -13.69 -10.07
C MET A 230 0.48 -14.17 -10.49
N VAL A 231 0.52 -15.03 -11.51
CA VAL A 231 1.77 -15.54 -12.09
C VAL A 231 2.07 -14.85 -13.41
N MET A 232 3.31 -14.39 -13.57
CA MET A 232 3.79 -13.71 -14.78
C MET A 232 5.22 -14.12 -15.13
N GLU A 233 5.64 -13.83 -16.35
CA GLU A 233 6.98 -14.08 -16.85
C GLU A 233 8.05 -13.44 -15.95
N PHE A 234 9.13 -14.16 -15.70
CA PHE A 234 10.29 -13.60 -15.04
C PHE A 234 11.13 -12.81 -16.04
N ILE A 235 11.28 -11.50 -15.79
CA ILE A 235 12.21 -10.65 -16.52
C ILE A 235 13.41 -10.38 -15.60
N ASP A 236 14.60 -10.72 -16.09
CA ASP A 236 15.84 -10.39 -15.40
C ASP A 236 16.20 -8.92 -15.65
N GLY A 237 16.40 -8.15 -14.59
CA GLY A 237 16.61 -6.71 -14.67
C GLY A 237 16.95 -6.10 -13.32
N PHE A 238 17.17 -4.79 -13.31
CA PHE A 238 17.49 -4.02 -12.11
C PHE A 238 16.56 -2.82 -11.96
N LYS A 239 16.50 -2.27 -10.74
CA LYS A 239 15.66 -1.09 -10.46
C LYS A 239 16.20 0.10 -11.24
N VAL A 240 15.31 0.89 -11.85
CA VAL A 240 15.67 2.17 -12.51
C VAL A 240 16.40 3.14 -11.57
N THR A 241 16.19 3.02 -10.27
CA THR A 241 16.87 3.84 -9.25
C THR A 241 18.27 3.35 -8.90
N ASP A 242 18.68 2.17 -9.36
CA ASP A 242 20.03 1.62 -9.20
C ASP A 242 20.92 2.16 -10.33
N VAL A 243 21.23 3.46 -10.24
CA VAL A 243 22.00 4.20 -11.26
C VAL A 243 23.36 3.58 -11.56
N ALA A 244 23.95 2.85 -10.61
CA ALA A 244 25.23 2.18 -10.80
C ALA A 244 25.20 1.01 -11.80
N LYS A 245 24.00 0.54 -12.18
CA LYS A 245 23.81 -0.54 -13.16
C LYS A 245 23.35 -0.05 -14.53
N LEU A 246 23.18 1.25 -14.71
CA LEU A 246 22.78 1.86 -15.98
C LEU A 246 23.96 2.07 -16.96
N ASP A 247 25.19 1.93 -16.47
CA ASP A 247 26.44 1.99 -17.24
C ASP A 247 26.96 0.59 -17.60
#